data_AF-A0A328EKI1-F1
#
_entry.id   AF-A0A328EKI1-F1
#
_cell.length_a   1.000
_cell.length_b   1.000
_cell.length_c   1.000
_cell.angle_alpha   90.00
_cell.angle_beta   90.00
_cell.angle_gamma   90.00
#
_symmetry.space_group_name_H-M   'P 1'
#
loop_
_entity.id
_entity.type
_entity.pdbx_description
1 polymer ?
#
loop_
_entity_poly.entity_id
_entity_poly.type
_entity_poly.pdbx_seq_one_letter_code
_entity_poly.pdbx_strand_id
1 'polypeptide(L)'
;MLQLGDKKISELYLGEKKVSEVYLGEEKIRPVGGFTLTANTIAYYPLSSDSKDYSGKGKHGTISGAVSFVGGRSVFNGGYINPGFQFPTESFTLSLWAKTDREYKVSNNTRASLVGKYWGGLGGGQEAFIVGVSCRTSDNQLAGVWTRDKNGTASSDNVEHTRMNIGERHHILVTYDKPSRNLSLATDGLKRITENRNFVAQEDGNPYIGAMYHRTSGATNRFYGSIQEVIFENKSWSDQEIASYYNSTKGQFGL
;
A
#
# COMPACT_ATOMS: atom_id res chain seq x y z
N MET A 1 -13.92 -3.93 12.91
CA MET A 1 -14.80 -4.66 13.83
C MET A 1 -15.19 -3.69 14.95
N LEU A 2 -16.48 -3.36 15.08
CA LEU A 2 -16.96 -2.46 16.13
C LEU A 2 -17.11 -3.25 17.44
N GLN A 3 -16.51 -2.78 18.53
CA GLN A 3 -16.69 -3.33 19.87
C GLN A 3 -17.48 -2.34 20.71
N LEU A 4 -18.54 -2.82 21.36
CA LEU A 4 -19.31 -2.05 22.34
C LEU A 4 -19.19 -2.79 23.68
N GLY A 5 -18.20 -2.40 24.48
CA GLY A 5 -17.73 -3.22 25.60
C GLY A 5 -17.22 -4.58 25.13
N ASP A 6 -17.59 -5.66 25.84
CA ASP A 6 -17.13 -7.03 25.54
C ASP A 6 -17.85 -7.68 24.34
N LYS A 7 -18.79 -6.98 23.71
CA LYS A 7 -19.63 -7.53 22.64
C LYS A 7 -19.11 -7.14 21.26
N LYS A 8 -18.85 -8.17 20.44
CA LYS A 8 -18.59 -8.03 19.00
C LYS A 8 -19.90 -7.75 18.27
N ILE A 9 -19.93 -6.68 17.48
CA ILE A 9 -21.05 -6.40 16.57
C ILE A 9 -20.57 -6.70 15.15
N SER A 10 -21.17 -7.72 14.51
CA SER A 10 -20.80 -8.16 13.17
C SER A 10 -21.51 -7.35 12.08
N GLU A 11 -22.78 -6.97 12.28
CA GLU A 11 -23.55 -6.17 11.31
C GLU A 11 -24.62 -5.36 12.05
N LEU A 12 -24.81 -4.08 11.68
CA LEU A 12 -25.83 -3.21 12.25
C LEU A 12 -26.92 -2.97 11.22
N TYR A 13 -28.17 -3.28 11.60
CA TYR A 13 -29.35 -3.12 10.76
C TYR A 13 -30.35 -2.18 11.46
N LEU A 14 -31.00 -1.33 10.66
CA LEU A 14 -32.15 -0.54 11.09
C LEU A 14 -33.38 -1.06 10.33
N GLY A 15 -34.10 -2.01 10.95
CA GLY A 15 -35.07 -2.84 10.25
C GLY A 15 -34.38 -3.76 9.25
N GLU A 16 -34.81 -3.78 7.99
CA GLU A 16 -34.20 -4.58 6.92
C GLU A 16 -33.02 -3.87 6.24
N LYS A 17 -32.76 -2.59 6.56
CA LYS A 17 -31.70 -1.81 5.92
C LYS A 17 -30.39 -1.94 6.69
N LYS A 18 -29.34 -2.38 5.99
CA LYS A 18 -27.97 -2.40 6.49
C LYS A 18 -27.49 -0.97 6.72
N VAL A 19 -27.03 -0.67 7.93
CA VAL A 19 -26.52 0.66 8.30
C VAL A 19 -25.05 0.76 7.89
N SER A 20 -24.75 1.64 6.94
CA SER A 20 -23.38 1.88 6.44
C SER A 20 -22.59 2.86 7.31
N GLU A 21 -23.27 3.64 8.16
CA GLU A 21 -22.67 4.70 8.97
C GLU A 21 -23.14 4.55 10.42
N VAL A 22 -22.21 4.26 11.33
CA VAL A 22 -22.51 4.13 12.76
C VAL A 22 -22.03 5.41 13.45
N TYR A 23 -22.81 5.92 14.40
CA TYR A 23 -22.48 7.12 15.16
C TYR A 23 -22.50 6.80 16.66
N LEU A 24 -21.58 7.40 17.43
CA LEU A 24 -21.61 7.45 18.90
C LEU A 24 -21.89 8.90 19.29
N GLY A 25 -23.14 9.21 19.62
CA GLY A 25 -23.55 10.62 19.76
C GLY A 25 -23.45 11.33 18.41
N GLU A 26 -22.75 12.46 18.36
CA GLU A 26 -22.52 13.23 17.12
C GLU A 26 -21.30 12.73 16.31
N GLU A 27 -20.52 11.80 16.86
CA GLU A 27 -19.26 11.35 16.27
C GLU A 27 -19.46 10.14 15.35
N LYS A 28 -19.04 10.24 14.09
CA LYS A 28 -19.14 9.16 13.11
C LYS A 28 -18.11 8.05 13.42
N ILE A 29 -18.58 6.92 13.93
CA ILE A 29 -17.79 5.71 14.12
C ILE A 29 -17.70 4.97 12.79
N ARG A 30 -16.51 4.95 12.21
CA ARG A 30 -16.22 4.00 11.14
C ARG A 30 -15.79 2.67 11.76
N PRO A 31 -16.17 1.51 11.19
CA PRO A 31 -15.51 0.26 11.52
C PRO A 31 -13.99 0.47 11.42
N VAL A 32 -13.19 -0.30 12.15
CA VAL A 32 -11.73 -0.35 11.91
C VAL A 32 -11.50 -0.48 10.40
N GLY A 33 -10.99 0.59 9.77
CA GLY A 33 -10.83 0.68 8.33
C GLY A 33 -11.78 1.63 7.59
N GLY A 34 -11.24 2.42 6.65
CA GLY A 34 -12.01 3.31 5.77
C GLY A 34 -12.46 2.67 4.46
N PHE A 35 -12.18 1.37 4.27
CA PHE A 35 -12.37 0.67 3.00
C PHE A 35 -13.54 -0.31 3.02
N THR A 36 -14.34 -0.30 1.94
CA THR A 36 -15.41 -1.26 1.70
C THR A 36 -14.89 -2.43 0.88
N LEU A 37 -14.92 -3.62 1.44
CA LEU A 37 -14.48 -4.84 0.77
C LEU A 37 -15.31 -5.13 -0.49
N THR A 38 -14.64 -5.60 -1.54
CA THR A 38 -15.27 -6.03 -2.80
C THR A 38 -14.89 -7.48 -3.09
N ALA A 39 -15.55 -8.09 -4.09
CA ALA A 39 -15.13 -9.40 -4.60
C ALA A 39 -13.67 -9.40 -5.09
N ASN A 40 -13.16 -8.23 -5.49
CA ASN A 40 -11.81 -8.06 -6.00
C ASN A 40 -10.75 -7.89 -4.90
N THR A 41 -11.16 -7.67 -3.65
CA THR A 41 -10.21 -7.42 -2.55
C THR A 41 -9.40 -8.67 -2.24
N ILE A 42 -8.10 -8.67 -2.50
CA ILE A 42 -7.19 -9.79 -2.24
C ILE A 42 -6.81 -9.84 -0.76
N ALA A 43 -6.48 -8.69 -0.19
CA ALA A 43 -6.12 -8.54 1.21
C ALA A 43 -6.32 -7.08 1.65
N TYR A 44 -6.64 -6.88 2.92
CA TYR A 44 -6.86 -5.56 3.48
C TYR A 44 -6.28 -5.45 4.89
N TYR A 45 -5.39 -4.48 5.10
CA TYR A 45 -4.72 -4.26 6.37
C TYR A 45 -4.97 -2.82 6.83
N PRO A 46 -5.89 -2.59 7.77
CA PRO A 46 -6.07 -1.28 8.39
C PRO A 46 -4.78 -0.78 9.07
N LEU A 47 -4.01 -1.71 9.63
CA LEU A 47 -2.76 -1.46 10.37
C LEU A 47 -2.94 -0.45 11.51
N SER A 48 -4.09 -0.49 12.17
CA SER A 48 -4.39 0.40 13.30
C SER A 48 -4.00 -0.18 14.66
N SER A 49 -3.94 -1.52 14.77
CA SER A 49 -3.71 -2.23 16.04
C SER A 49 -3.00 -3.58 15.88
N ASP A 50 -3.08 -4.21 14.71
CA ASP A 50 -2.35 -5.43 14.40
C ASP A 50 -2.00 -5.52 12.89
N SER A 51 -1.32 -6.61 12.50
CA SER A 51 -0.95 -6.93 11.13
C SER A 51 -1.93 -7.91 10.45
N LYS A 52 -3.16 -8.07 10.97
CA LYS A 52 -4.11 -9.03 10.40
C LYS A 52 -4.73 -8.50 9.12
N ASP A 53 -5.02 -9.43 8.23
CA ASP A 53 -5.92 -9.23 7.09
C ASP A 53 -7.38 -9.21 7.54
N TYR A 54 -8.09 -8.14 7.16
CA TYR A 54 -9.50 -7.87 7.43
C TYR A 54 -10.38 -8.10 6.19
N SER A 55 -9.82 -8.60 5.08
CA SER A 55 -10.60 -8.95 3.87
C SER A 55 -11.47 -10.19 4.02
N GLY A 56 -11.27 -10.98 5.07
CA GLY A 56 -11.90 -12.28 5.26
C GLY A 56 -11.19 -13.44 4.53
N LYS A 57 -10.05 -13.19 3.86
CA LYS A 57 -9.30 -14.20 3.09
C LYS A 57 -8.14 -14.85 3.87
N GLY A 58 -8.00 -14.51 5.15
CA GLY A 58 -7.06 -15.16 6.07
C GLY A 58 -5.58 -14.88 5.76
N LYS A 59 -5.27 -13.81 5.01
CA LYS A 59 -3.89 -13.47 4.62
C LYS A 59 -3.18 -12.69 5.74
N HIS A 60 -3.22 -13.18 6.97
CA HIS A 60 -2.67 -12.42 8.10
C HIS A 60 -1.17 -12.17 7.94
N GLY A 61 -0.76 -10.92 8.14
CA GLY A 61 0.63 -10.52 8.01
C GLY A 61 1.47 -10.96 9.21
N THR A 62 2.66 -11.47 8.95
CA THR A 62 3.67 -11.77 9.96
C THR A 62 4.62 -10.59 10.11
N ILE A 63 4.76 -10.05 11.32
CA ILE A 63 5.69 -8.96 11.62
C ILE A 63 7.12 -9.51 11.76
N SER A 64 8.10 -8.78 11.22
CA SER A 64 9.52 -9.01 11.43
C SER A 64 10.22 -7.70 11.75
N GLY A 65 11.03 -7.68 12.81
CA GLY A 65 11.73 -6.48 13.27
C GLY A 65 10.81 -5.45 13.94
N ALA A 66 11.23 -4.19 13.92
CA ALA A 66 10.58 -3.12 14.66
C ALA A 66 9.37 -2.53 13.92
N VAL A 67 8.22 -3.20 14.07
CA VAL A 67 6.89 -2.67 13.73
C VAL A 67 6.06 -2.59 15.02
N SER A 68 5.44 -1.44 15.27
CA SER A 68 4.57 -1.23 16.43
C SER A 68 3.27 -0.55 16.03
N PHE A 69 2.27 -0.57 16.91
CA PHE A 69 0.98 0.10 16.71
C PHE A 69 0.74 1.09 17.84
N VAL A 70 0.70 2.38 17.52
CA VAL A 70 0.63 3.47 18.52
C VAL A 70 -0.39 4.51 18.08
N GLY A 71 -1.46 4.69 18.86
CA GLY A 71 -2.49 5.68 18.56
C GLY A 71 -3.26 5.38 17.28
N GLY A 72 -3.62 4.12 17.04
CA GLY A 72 -4.43 3.73 15.89
C GLY A 72 -3.70 3.68 14.55
N ARG A 73 -2.35 3.68 14.55
CA ARG A 73 -1.49 3.63 13.37
C ARG A 73 -0.31 2.70 13.57
N SER A 74 0.16 2.08 12.50
CA SER A 74 1.41 1.33 12.53
C SER A 74 2.61 2.25 12.33
N VAL A 75 3.70 1.94 13.02
CA VAL A 75 4.98 2.66 12.96
C VAL A 75 6.06 1.64 12.59
N PHE A 76 6.75 1.91 11.50
CA PHE A 76 7.87 1.14 10.98
C PHE A 76 9.17 1.84 11.37
N ASN A 77 10.06 1.13 12.07
CA ASN A 77 11.42 1.57 12.37
C ASN A 77 12.43 0.58 11.78
N GLY A 78 12.30 0.34 10.47
CA GLY A 78 13.09 -0.66 9.76
C GLY A 78 12.52 -2.10 9.81
N GLY A 79 11.43 -2.33 10.54
CA GLY A 79 10.69 -3.60 10.48
C GLY A 79 9.86 -3.72 9.19
N TYR A 80 9.19 -4.85 9.02
CA TYR A 80 8.26 -5.09 7.91
C TYR A 80 7.17 -6.10 8.26
N ILE A 81 6.13 -6.15 7.43
CA ILE A 81 5.07 -7.15 7.49
C ILE A 81 5.14 -8.02 6.23
N ASN A 82 5.10 -9.34 6.40
CA ASN A 82 4.95 -10.32 5.34
C ASN A 82 3.53 -10.91 5.34
N PRO A 83 2.64 -10.44 4.44
CA PRO A 83 1.31 -10.98 4.18
C PRO A 83 1.19 -12.46 3.82
N GLY A 84 2.25 -13.13 3.35
CA GLY A 84 2.18 -14.55 3.03
C GLY A 84 1.37 -14.93 1.78
N PHE A 85 1.13 -14.00 0.84
CA PHE A 85 0.39 -14.28 -0.40
C PHE A 85 1.16 -13.87 -1.66
N GLN A 86 0.84 -14.50 -2.80
CA GLN A 86 1.42 -14.12 -4.09
C GLN A 86 0.70 -12.91 -4.67
N PHE A 87 1.46 -11.88 -5.03
CA PHE A 87 0.92 -10.68 -5.69
C PHE A 87 0.33 -11.03 -7.06
N PRO A 88 -0.82 -10.43 -7.45
CA PRO A 88 -1.47 -10.73 -8.72
C PRO A 88 -0.60 -10.43 -9.95
N THR A 89 -0.77 -11.24 -11.00
CA THR A 89 -0.13 -11.09 -12.32
C THR A 89 -1.08 -10.47 -13.37
N GLU A 90 -2.34 -10.28 -13.00
CA GLU A 90 -3.39 -9.66 -13.80
C GLU A 90 -3.52 -8.15 -13.48
N SER A 91 -4.62 -7.51 -13.88
CA SER A 91 -4.93 -6.16 -13.41
C SER A 91 -4.96 -6.10 -11.88
N PHE A 92 -4.43 -5.02 -11.30
CA PHE A 92 -4.37 -4.89 -9.85
C PHE A 92 -4.45 -3.44 -9.39
N THR A 93 -4.78 -3.27 -8.11
CA THR A 93 -4.62 -2.02 -7.37
C THR A 93 -3.90 -2.29 -6.06
N LEU A 94 -2.95 -1.44 -5.73
CA LEU A 94 -2.33 -1.31 -4.42
C LEU A 94 -2.58 0.11 -3.91
N SER A 95 -3.23 0.25 -2.75
CA SER A 95 -3.48 1.54 -2.13
C SER A 95 -3.02 1.55 -0.68
N LEU A 96 -2.50 2.67 -0.20
CA LEU A 96 -2.13 2.88 1.20
C LEU A 96 -2.08 4.37 1.54
N TRP A 97 -2.12 4.65 2.84
CA TRP A 97 -1.72 5.94 3.41
C TRP A 97 -0.34 5.82 4.04
N ALA A 98 0.54 6.79 3.80
CA ALA A 98 1.89 6.77 4.36
C ALA A 98 2.32 8.16 4.85
N LYS A 99 3.16 8.15 5.88
CA LYS A 99 3.86 9.32 6.43
C LYS A 99 5.32 8.96 6.63
N THR A 100 6.24 9.82 6.21
CA THR A 100 7.67 9.64 6.48
C THR A 100 8.05 10.34 7.78
N ASP A 101 8.88 9.70 8.60
CA ASP A 101 9.38 10.30 9.86
C ASP A 101 10.84 10.79 9.73
N ARG A 102 11.42 10.66 8.54
CA ARG A 102 12.78 11.12 8.23
C ARG A 102 12.92 11.53 6.78
N GLU A 103 13.99 12.25 6.49
CA GLU A 103 14.40 12.59 5.13
C GLU A 103 15.05 11.40 4.42
N TYR A 104 14.77 11.23 3.13
CA TYR A 104 15.50 10.31 2.25
C TYR A 104 16.28 11.14 1.22
N LYS A 105 17.61 10.95 1.14
CA LYS A 105 18.53 11.83 0.39
C LYS A 105 19.33 11.07 -0.66
N VAL A 106 19.62 11.69 -1.80
CA VAL A 106 20.46 11.06 -2.85
C VAL A 106 21.82 10.58 -2.29
N SER A 107 22.42 11.35 -1.38
CA SER A 107 23.72 11.07 -0.78
C SER A 107 23.79 9.77 0.04
N ASN A 108 22.65 9.21 0.45
CA ASN A 108 22.60 7.93 1.14
C ASN A 108 22.05 6.80 0.26
N ASN A 109 21.79 7.07 -1.04
CA ASN A 109 21.20 6.14 -2.02
C ASN A 109 20.03 5.32 -1.45
N THR A 110 19.22 5.92 -0.56
CA THR A 110 18.16 5.17 0.12
C THR A 110 16.89 5.17 -0.72
N ARG A 111 16.49 3.99 -1.17
CA ARG A 111 15.09 3.70 -1.49
C ARG A 111 14.44 3.17 -0.22
N ALA A 112 13.22 3.61 0.04
CA ALA A 112 12.39 3.02 1.07
C ALA A 112 11.11 2.47 0.48
N SER A 113 10.87 1.18 0.68
CA SER A 113 9.72 0.48 0.15
C SER A 113 8.56 0.61 1.12
N LEU A 114 7.48 1.24 0.66
CA LEU A 114 6.20 1.22 1.35
C LEU A 114 5.55 -0.15 1.15
N VAL A 115 5.53 -0.63 -0.09
CA VAL A 115 5.28 -2.03 -0.42
C VAL A 115 6.22 -2.45 -1.53
N GLY A 116 7.03 -3.48 -1.29
CA GLY A 116 7.99 -3.99 -2.28
C GLY A 116 7.81 -5.48 -2.51
N LYS A 117 7.87 -5.89 -3.77
CA LYS A 117 8.00 -7.28 -4.17
C LYS A 117 9.34 -7.50 -4.87
N TYR A 118 10.03 -8.54 -4.41
CA TYR A 118 11.16 -9.25 -5.01
C TYR A 118 12.21 -8.41 -5.77
N TRP A 119 13.46 -8.46 -5.29
CA TRP A 119 14.68 -8.11 -6.02
C TRP A 119 15.62 -9.32 -6.11
N GLY A 120 15.95 -9.73 -7.33
CA GLY A 120 16.92 -10.79 -7.62
C GLY A 120 18.32 -10.27 -7.92
N GLY A 121 19.33 -10.84 -7.27
CA GLY A 121 20.75 -10.63 -7.57
C GLY A 121 21.42 -11.90 -8.13
N LEU A 122 22.37 -11.67 -9.06
CA LEU A 122 23.21 -12.57 -9.86
C LEU A 122 22.63 -13.06 -11.20
N GLY A 123 22.90 -12.28 -12.26
CA GLY A 123 22.87 -12.77 -13.65
C GLY A 123 21.91 -12.08 -14.62
N GLY A 124 21.03 -11.19 -14.15
CA GLY A 124 20.25 -10.30 -15.00
C GLY A 124 18.75 -10.43 -14.80
N GLY A 125 18.17 -9.35 -14.26
CA GLY A 125 16.74 -9.08 -14.22
C GLY A 125 15.99 -9.77 -13.08
N GLN A 126 15.41 -8.97 -12.18
CA GLN A 126 14.09 -9.20 -11.54
C GLN A 126 13.88 -8.12 -10.47
N GLU A 127 13.07 -7.09 -10.77
CA GLU A 127 12.45 -6.19 -9.77
C GLU A 127 10.93 -6.30 -9.99
N ALA A 128 10.22 -7.11 -9.21
CA ALA A 128 8.82 -7.41 -9.53
C ALA A 128 7.92 -6.19 -9.37
N PHE A 129 8.07 -5.37 -8.32
CA PHE A 129 7.65 -3.96 -8.27
C PHE A 129 8.04 -3.38 -6.91
N ILE A 130 8.22 -2.07 -6.83
CA ILE A 130 8.39 -1.33 -5.59
C ILE A 130 7.48 -0.12 -5.64
N VAL A 131 6.59 0.01 -4.67
CA VAL A 131 5.94 1.28 -4.33
C VAL A 131 6.65 1.85 -3.12
N GLY A 132 7.11 3.08 -3.20
CA GLY A 132 7.95 3.61 -2.14
C GLY A 132 8.36 5.05 -2.33
N VAL A 133 9.39 5.42 -1.59
CA VAL A 133 9.97 6.76 -1.57
C VAL A 133 11.41 6.69 -2.06
N SER A 134 11.76 7.56 -3.01
CA SER A 134 13.05 7.58 -3.70
C SER A 134 13.65 8.98 -3.75
N CYS A 135 14.96 9.00 -3.99
CA CYS A 135 15.79 10.19 -4.10
C CYS A 135 16.90 9.91 -5.11
N ARG A 136 16.58 9.78 -6.40
CA ARG A 136 17.53 9.28 -7.41
C ARG A 136 18.34 10.33 -8.17
N THR A 137 17.83 11.55 -8.40
CA THR A 137 18.47 12.41 -9.42
C THR A 137 18.63 13.89 -9.08
N SER A 138 17.88 14.43 -8.11
CA SER A 138 18.02 15.83 -7.63
C SER A 138 16.86 16.18 -6.70
N ASP A 139 15.74 15.47 -6.87
CA ASP A 139 14.53 15.67 -6.08
C ASP A 139 14.47 14.75 -4.86
N ASN A 140 14.22 15.40 -3.74
CA ASN A 140 14.23 14.81 -2.42
C ASN A 140 12.88 14.15 -2.14
N GLN A 141 12.88 12.84 -1.96
CA GLN A 141 11.82 12.11 -1.26
C GLN A 141 10.49 12.02 -2.04
N LEU A 142 10.53 11.58 -3.29
CA LEU A 142 9.32 11.41 -4.10
C LEU A 142 8.68 10.03 -3.88
N ALA A 143 7.36 10.01 -3.70
CA ALA A 143 6.55 8.80 -3.83
C ALA A 143 6.55 8.35 -5.30
N GLY A 144 6.80 7.06 -5.50
CA GLY A 144 6.82 6.49 -6.84
C GLY A 144 6.64 4.99 -6.89
N VAL A 145 6.57 4.49 -8.13
CA VAL A 145 6.57 3.08 -8.46
C VAL A 145 7.73 2.74 -9.40
N TRP A 146 8.43 1.66 -9.08
CA TRP A 146 9.50 1.08 -9.87
C TRP A 146 9.11 -0.35 -10.23
N THR A 147 9.07 -0.65 -11.52
CA THR A 147 8.78 -2.00 -12.02
C THR A 147 9.89 -2.43 -12.94
N ARG A 148 10.27 -3.71 -12.87
CA ARG A 148 11.05 -4.36 -13.91
C ARG A 148 10.31 -5.62 -14.30
N ASP A 149 10.17 -5.84 -15.60
CA ASP A 149 9.57 -7.08 -16.05
C ASP A 149 10.46 -8.29 -15.70
N LYS A 150 9.84 -9.48 -15.69
CA LYS A 150 10.52 -10.77 -15.52
C LYS A 150 11.66 -11.01 -16.52
N ASN A 151 11.61 -10.39 -17.70
CA ASN A 151 12.53 -10.61 -18.80
C ASN A 151 13.67 -9.58 -18.85
N GLY A 152 13.77 -8.68 -17.86
CA GLY A 152 14.72 -7.58 -17.83
C GLY A 152 14.63 -6.60 -19.00
N THR A 153 13.53 -6.61 -19.77
CA THR A 153 13.41 -5.90 -21.06
C THR A 153 12.91 -4.46 -20.88
N ALA A 154 12.03 -4.23 -19.91
CA ALA A 154 11.60 -2.91 -19.47
C ALA A 154 12.19 -2.62 -18.08
N SER A 155 13.41 -2.07 -18.04
CA SER A 155 13.89 -1.33 -16.88
C SER A 155 13.62 0.15 -17.14
N SER A 156 12.45 0.65 -16.75
CA SER A 156 12.24 2.09 -16.71
C SER A 156 12.24 2.55 -15.28
N ASP A 157 13.21 3.40 -14.98
CA ASP A 157 13.20 4.18 -13.77
C ASP A 157 12.03 5.17 -13.81
N ASN A 158 11.12 4.95 -12.86
CA ASN A 158 10.41 5.96 -12.10
C ASN A 158 9.13 6.52 -12.75
N VAL A 159 8.00 6.07 -12.23
CA VAL A 159 6.85 6.96 -12.09
C VAL A 159 6.95 7.56 -10.69
N GLU A 160 7.51 8.77 -10.58
CA GLU A 160 7.68 9.52 -9.33
C GLU A 160 7.00 10.88 -9.50
N HIS A 161 6.28 11.38 -8.48
CA HIS A 161 5.61 12.67 -8.63
C HIS A 161 5.45 13.46 -7.34
N THR A 162 4.88 12.85 -6.29
CA THR A 162 4.55 13.59 -5.07
C THR A 162 5.70 13.57 -4.09
N ARG A 163 6.16 14.75 -3.67
CA ARG A 163 7.10 14.88 -2.57
C ARG A 163 6.44 14.47 -1.27
N MET A 164 7.05 13.52 -0.58
CA MET A 164 6.65 13.01 0.73
C MET A 164 7.40 13.81 1.81
N ASN A 165 6.99 15.05 2.08
CA ASN A 165 7.64 15.84 3.12
C ASN A 165 7.52 15.14 4.47
N ILE A 166 8.52 15.34 5.34
CA ILE A 166 8.54 14.73 6.66
C ILE A 166 7.32 15.18 7.45
N GLY A 167 6.60 14.23 8.04
CA GLY A 167 5.41 14.51 8.82
C GLY A 167 4.12 14.68 8.00
N GLU A 168 4.20 14.79 6.67
CA GLU A 168 3.02 14.87 5.81
C GLU A 168 2.50 13.48 5.44
N ARG A 169 1.18 13.31 5.54
CA ARG A 169 0.50 12.09 5.14
C ARG A 169 0.02 12.22 3.71
N HIS A 170 0.34 11.21 2.92
CA HIS A 170 -0.15 11.10 1.55
C HIS A 170 -0.89 9.80 1.34
N HIS A 171 -1.91 9.88 0.51
CA HIS A 171 -2.52 8.70 -0.10
C HIS A 171 -1.72 8.34 -1.33
N ILE A 172 -1.24 7.09 -1.40
CA ILE A 172 -0.46 6.58 -2.53
C ILE A 172 -1.20 5.38 -3.08
N LEU A 173 -1.40 5.38 -4.40
CA LEU A 173 -2.09 4.31 -5.10
C LEU A 173 -1.39 4.00 -6.41
N VAL A 174 -1.21 2.71 -6.66
CA VAL A 174 -0.74 2.18 -7.93
C VAL A 174 -1.80 1.28 -8.51
N THR A 175 -2.09 1.43 -9.78
CA THR A 175 -3.02 0.57 -10.51
C THR A 175 -2.41 0.11 -11.82
N TYR A 176 -2.64 -1.14 -12.18
CA TYR A 176 -2.25 -1.71 -13.46
C TYR A 176 -3.46 -2.32 -14.14
N ASP A 177 -3.72 -1.88 -15.37
CA ASP A 177 -4.70 -2.51 -16.24
C ASP A 177 -4.02 -3.35 -17.32
N LYS A 178 -4.10 -4.67 -17.23
CA LYS A 178 -3.40 -5.58 -18.14
C LYS A 178 -3.87 -5.51 -19.60
N PRO A 179 -5.19 -5.44 -19.90
CA PRO A 179 -5.66 -5.32 -21.29
C PRO A 179 -5.10 -4.10 -22.01
N SER A 180 -5.12 -2.93 -21.38
CA SER A 180 -4.54 -1.70 -21.96
C SER A 180 -3.05 -1.53 -21.70
N ARG A 181 -2.48 -2.32 -20.78
CA ARG A 181 -1.11 -2.24 -20.27
C ARG A 181 -0.81 -0.92 -19.56
N ASN A 182 -1.81 -0.27 -18.99
CA ASN A 182 -1.64 1.01 -18.34
C ASN A 182 -1.25 0.83 -16.86
N LEU A 183 -0.02 1.23 -16.52
CA LEU A 183 0.43 1.41 -15.14
C LEU A 183 0.23 2.87 -14.75
N SER A 184 -0.50 3.13 -13.67
CA SER A 184 -0.72 4.49 -13.18
C SER A 184 -0.28 4.64 -11.73
N LEU A 185 0.32 5.79 -11.43
CA LEU A 185 0.51 6.28 -10.07
C LEU A 185 -0.52 7.37 -9.81
N ALA A 186 -1.22 7.25 -8.68
CA ALA A 186 -2.07 8.28 -8.14
C ALA A 186 -1.61 8.67 -6.75
N THR A 187 -1.74 9.95 -6.43
CA THR A 187 -1.45 10.50 -5.12
C THR A 187 -2.50 11.51 -4.72
N ASP A 188 -2.94 11.43 -3.47
CA ASP A 188 -3.91 12.35 -2.87
C ASP A 188 -5.21 12.46 -3.71
N GLY A 189 -5.69 11.30 -4.17
CA GLY A 189 -6.92 11.19 -4.95
C GLY A 189 -6.80 11.56 -6.43
N LEU A 190 -5.60 11.90 -6.92
CA LEU A 190 -5.38 12.31 -8.31
C LEU A 190 -4.40 11.38 -9.01
N LYS A 191 -4.81 10.83 -10.16
CA LYS A 191 -3.90 10.11 -11.07
C LYS A 191 -2.89 11.09 -11.64
N ARG A 192 -1.61 10.88 -11.32
CA ARG A 192 -0.51 11.79 -11.68
C ARG A 192 0.10 11.41 -13.01
N ILE A 193 0.34 10.12 -13.18
CA ILE A 193 1.07 9.58 -14.32
C ILE A 193 0.39 8.28 -14.74
N THR A 194 0.33 8.05 -16.04
CA THR A 194 -0.06 6.79 -16.65
C THR A 194 0.89 6.49 -17.79
N GLU A 195 1.41 5.27 -17.80
CA GLU A 195 2.33 4.81 -18.82
C GLU A 195 1.89 3.46 -19.37
N ASN A 196 2.08 3.28 -20.68
CA ASN A 196 1.90 1.99 -21.29
C ASN A 196 3.13 1.12 -20.99
N ARG A 197 2.97 0.10 -20.15
CA ARG A 197 4.05 -0.75 -19.67
C ARG A 197 3.70 -2.22 -19.90
N ASN A 198 4.58 -2.90 -20.63
CA ASN A 198 4.61 -4.36 -20.63
C ASN A 198 5.11 -4.82 -19.26
N PHE A 199 4.17 -5.00 -18.34
CA PHE A 199 4.46 -5.50 -17.00
C PHE A 199 4.11 -6.98 -16.94
N VAL A 200 5.13 -7.82 -16.80
CA VAL A 200 4.95 -9.24 -16.48
C VAL A 200 5.34 -9.39 -15.02
N ALA A 201 4.34 -9.39 -14.14
CA ALA A 201 4.58 -9.59 -12.72
C ALA A 201 5.24 -10.95 -12.49
N GLN A 202 6.20 -10.97 -11.59
CA GLN A 202 6.83 -12.23 -11.21
C GLN A 202 5.83 -13.09 -10.41
N GLU A 203 5.71 -14.36 -10.76
CA GLU A 203 4.74 -15.28 -10.15
C GLU A 203 5.14 -15.69 -8.72
N ASP A 204 6.42 -15.61 -8.37
CA ASP A 204 6.96 -15.95 -7.06
C ASP A 204 7.25 -14.71 -6.19
N GLY A 205 7.27 -14.93 -4.88
CA GLY A 205 7.57 -13.92 -3.88
C GLY A 205 6.36 -13.16 -3.36
N ASN A 206 6.33 -12.97 -2.05
CA ASN A 206 5.28 -12.19 -1.39
C ASN A 206 5.54 -10.68 -1.56
N PRO A 207 4.51 -9.83 -1.59
CA PRO A 207 4.71 -8.40 -1.34
C PRO A 207 5.06 -8.20 0.13
N TYR A 208 5.96 -7.27 0.45
CA TYR A 208 6.34 -6.92 1.82
C TYR A 208 5.86 -5.50 2.09
N ILE A 209 5.21 -5.26 3.23
CA ILE A 209 4.82 -3.91 3.66
C ILE A 209 5.93 -3.35 4.54
N GLY A 210 6.44 -2.17 4.20
CA GLY A 210 7.55 -1.50 4.90
C GLY A 210 8.95 -1.97 4.49
N ALA A 211 9.07 -2.87 3.53
CA ALA A 211 10.34 -3.31 2.97
C ALA A 211 10.16 -3.91 1.57
N MET A 212 11.27 -4.33 0.98
CA MET A 212 11.29 -5.21 -0.18
C MET A 212 12.07 -6.47 0.16
N TYR A 213 11.72 -7.61 -0.42
CA TYR A 213 12.51 -8.83 -0.28
C TYR A 213 13.60 -8.95 -1.35
N HIS A 214 14.84 -9.14 -0.93
CA HIS A 214 15.97 -9.51 -1.78
C HIS A 214 16.31 -10.99 -1.59
N ARG A 215 16.37 -11.76 -2.69
CA ARG A 215 16.50 -13.23 -2.60
C ARG A 215 17.76 -13.69 -1.85
N THR A 216 18.88 -12.99 -2.02
CA THR A 216 20.17 -13.37 -1.38
C THR A 216 20.42 -12.66 -0.06
N SER A 217 19.70 -11.58 0.23
CA SER A 217 20.01 -10.68 1.35
C SER A 217 18.85 -10.50 2.32
N GLY A 218 17.73 -11.19 2.10
CA GLY A 218 16.50 -11.00 2.87
C GLY A 218 15.87 -9.64 2.64
N ALA A 219 15.14 -9.12 3.63
CA ALA A 219 14.44 -7.84 3.50
C ALA A 219 15.41 -6.64 3.44
N THR A 220 15.30 -5.81 2.40
CA THR A 220 16.05 -4.57 2.13
C THR A 220 15.11 -3.38 1.94
N ASN A 221 15.64 -2.18 1.65
CA ASN A 221 14.89 -0.94 1.40
C ASN A 221 13.83 -0.65 2.47
N ARG A 222 14.23 -0.77 3.74
CA ARG A 222 13.31 -0.68 4.87
C ARG A 222 12.77 0.72 5.07
N PHE A 223 11.49 0.81 5.42
CA PHE A 223 10.79 2.05 5.64
C PHE A 223 10.85 2.52 7.11
N TYR A 224 10.88 3.84 7.26
CA TYR A 224 10.86 4.56 8.52
C TYR A 224 9.75 5.61 8.45
N GLY A 225 8.70 5.41 9.24
CA GLY A 225 7.47 6.18 9.16
C GLY A 225 6.25 5.39 9.60
N SER A 226 5.06 5.85 9.19
CA SER A 226 3.80 5.12 9.41
C SER A 226 3.13 4.72 8.10
N ILE A 227 2.53 3.54 8.06
CA ILE A 227 1.68 3.06 6.94
C ILE A 227 0.32 2.66 7.50
N GLN A 228 -0.76 2.97 6.81
CA GLN A 228 -2.13 2.61 7.18
C GLN A 228 -2.95 2.24 5.95
N GLU A 229 -4.05 1.53 6.17
CA GLU A 229 -5.06 1.23 5.14
C GLU A 229 -4.48 0.61 3.86
N VAL A 230 -3.67 -0.44 4.02
CA VAL A 230 -3.07 -1.13 2.88
C VAL A 230 -4.11 -2.04 2.22
N ILE A 231 -4.41 -1.77 0.97
CA ILE A 231 -5.41 -2.49 0.16
C ILE A 231 -4.71 -3.12 -1.03
N PHE A 232 -5.00 -4.40 -1.26
CA PHE A 232 -4.65 -5.11 -2.47
C PHE A 232 -5.92 -5.59 -3.17
N GLU A 233 -6.10 -5.25 -4.44
CA GLU A 233 -7.21 -5.74 -5.27
C GLU A 233 -6.71 -6.33 -6.59
N ASN A 234 -7.45 -7.29 -7.16
CA ASN A 234 -7.21 -7.86 -8.50
C ASN A 234 -7.99 -7.13 -9.61
N LYS A 235 -8.17 -5.81 -9.45
CA LYS A 235 -8.82 -4.91 -10.40
C LYS A 235 -8.04 -3.62 -10.50
N SER A 236 -8.01 -3.02 -11.69
CA SER A 236 -7.51 -1.65 -11.89
C SER A 236 -8.57 -0.62 -11.51
N TRP A 237 -8.23 0.35 -10.66
CA TRP A 237 -9.15 1.44 -10.29
C TRP A 237 -9.21 2.55 -11.34
N SER A 238 -10.42 3.03 -11.59
CA SER A 238 -10.71 4.23 -12.38
C SER A 238 -10.40 5.51 -11.61
N ASP A 239 -10.32 6.63 -12.33
CA ASP A 239 -10.08 7.96 -11.72
C ASP A 239 -11.17 8.33 -10.71
N GLN A 240 -12.41 7.96 -11.01
CA GLN A 240 -13.54 8.18 -10.12
C GLN A 240 -13.41 7.35 -8.83
N GLU A 241 -13.05 6.06 -8.92
CA GLU A 241 -12.84 5.20 -7.75
C GLU A 241 -11.71 5.74 -6.86
N ILE A 242 -10.60 6.18 -7.46
CA ILE A 242 -9.47 6.79 -6.77
C ILE A 242 -9.91 8.05 -6.01
N ALA A 243 -10.57 8.98 -6.71
CA ALA A 243 -11.01 10.25 -6.13
C ALA A 243 -12.08 10.05 -5.04
N SER A 244 -13.04 9.14 -5.26
CA SER A 244 -14.07 8.80 -4.28
C SER A 244 -13.46 8.18 -3.02
N TYR A 245 -12.54 7.22 -3.17
CA TYR A 245 -11.87 6.61 -2.02
C TYR A 245 -11.08 7.64 -1.21
N TYR A 246 -10.24 8.45 -1.87
CA TYR A 246 -9.47 9.50 -1.20
C TYR A 246 -10.38 10.49 -0.46
N ASN A 247 -11.40 11.04 -1.13
CA ASN A 247 -12.30 12.01 -0.49
C ASN A 247 -13.06 11.42 0.69
N SER A 248 -13.42 10.14 0.62
CA SER A 248 -14.07 9.47 1.74
C SER A 248 -13.12 9.22 2.91
N THR A 249 -11.81 9.11 2.71
CA THR A 249 -10.84 8.66 3.73
C THR A 249 -9.88 9.75 4.23
N LYS A 250 -9.70 10.86 3.49
CA LYS A 250 -8.75 11.93 3.83
C LYS A 250 -8.98 12.59 5.20
N GLY A 251 -10.23 12.70 5.65
CA GLY A 251 -10.54 13.25 6.98
C GLY A 251 -10.08 12.35 8.13
N GLN A 252 -9.86 11.06 7.86
CA GLN A 252 -9.42 10.08 8.86
C GLN A 252 -7.91 9.83 8.82
N PHE A 253 -7.32 9.85 7.62
CA PHE A 253 -5.91 9.46 7.44
C PHE A 253 -5.02 10.53 6.80
N GLY A 254 -5.57 11.67 6.39
CA GLY A 254 -4.81 12.78 5.79
C GLY A 254 -4.39 13.87 6.77
N LEU A 255 -4.75 13.75 8.05
CA LEU A 255 -4.39 14.67 9.13
C LEU A 255 -3.13 14.23 9.89
#